data_AF-A0A3M0KF47-F1
#
_entry.id   AF-A0A3M0KF47-F1
#
_cell.length_a   1.000
_cell.length_b   1.000
_cell.length_c   1.000
_cell.angle_alpha   90.00
_cell.angle_beta   90.00
_cell.angle_gamma   90.00
#
_symmetry.space_group_name_H-M   'P 1'
#
loop_
_entity.id
_entity.type
_entity.pdbx_description
1 polymer ?
#
loop_
_entity_poly.entity_id
_entity_poly.type
_entity_poly.pdbx_seq_one_letter_code
_entity_poly.pdbx_strand_id
1 'polypeptide(L)'
;MEVFEKGEKIIQILLKAGFAIKKSKVKGPAREIQFLGVKWHDGRRQIPTEVINKITAMCPPTNKKETQASLGAIGFWRMHIPEYSQIVSPLYLVTRKKNDFHWGPEQQQAFAQIKQEIAHAVALGPEEDGTRCEERALLSSREQWPVLEPLAEGAWGDSRPTTGILEPKLQRVRSQLHSNREGNLGCL
;
A
#
# COMPACT_ATOMS: atom_id res chain seq x y z
N MET A 1 -33.51 -0.17 17.70
CA MET A 1 -33.71 -1.51 18.30
C MET A 1 -33.39 -2.58 17.26
N GLU A 2 -34.10 -2.59 16.14
CA GLU A 2 -33.95 -3.44 14.93
C GLU A 2 -32.65 -4.27 14.76
N VAL A 3 -31.46 -3.66 14.81
CA VAL A 3 -30.16 -4.37 14.67
C VAL A 3 -30.01 -5.50 15.71
N PHE A 4 -30.48 -5.28 16.93
CA PHE A 4 -30.44 -6.27 18.01
C PHE A 4 -31.42 -7.42 17.77
N GLU A 5 -32.65 -7.12 17.33
CA GLU A 5 -33.66 -8.13 16.97
C GLU A 5 -33.21 -9.03 15.82
N LYS A 6 -32.48 -8.47 14.84
CA LYS A 6 -31.82 -9.23 13.78
C LYS A 6 -30.74 -10.17 14.35
N GLY A 7 -29.96 -9.71 15.32
CA GLY A 7 -29.00 -10.52 16.06
C GLY A 7 -29.63 -11.69 16.82
N GLU A 8 -30.74 -11.46 17.54
CA GLU A 8 -31.48 -12.51 18.25
C GLU A 8 -32.03 -13.57 17.30
N LYS A 9 -32.58 -13.17 16.14
CA LYS A 9 -33.05 -14.09 15.09
C LYS A 9 -31.91 -14.98 14.57
N ILE A 10 -30.71 -14.44 14.35
CA ILE A 10 -29.52 -15.21 13.95
C ILE A 10 -29.11 -16.21 15.04
N ILE A 11 -29.10 -15.80 16.32
CA ILE A 11 -28.81 -16.68 17.46
C ILE A 11 -29.81 -17.85 17.53
N GLN A 12 -31.10 -17.58 17.34
CA GLN A 12 -32.14 -18.62 17.33
C GLN A 12 -32.00 -19.60 16.15
N ILE A 13 -31.61 -19.13 14.96
CA ILE A 13 -31.33 -19.99 13.80
C ILE A 13 -30.14 -20.92 14.09
N LEU A 14 -29.04 -20.38 14.63
CA LEU A 14 -27.85 -21.16 14.97
C LEU A 14 -28.14 -22.21 16.07
N LEU A 15 -28.90 -21.85 17.11
CA LEU A 15 -29.32 -22.80 18.14
C LEU A 15 -30.19 -23.92 17.57
N LYS A 16 -31.15 -23.61 16.67
CA LYS A 16 -31.97 -24.62 15.98
C LYS A 16 -31.16 -25.53 15.05
N ALA A 17 -30.07 -25.02 14.47
CA ALA A 17 -29.10 -25.80 13.70
C ALA A 17 -28.08 -26.57 14.56
N GLY A 18 -28.24 -26.59 15.89
CA GLY A 18 -27.41 -27.38 16.82
C GLY A 18 -26.11 -26.70 17.27
N PHE A 19 -25.85 -25.44 16.92
CA PHE A 19 -24.64 -24.74 17.33
C PHE A 19 -24.69 -24.27 18.79
N ALA A 20 -23.74 -24.72 19.61
CA ALA A 20 -23.64 -24.34 21.02
C ALA A 20 -23.03 -22.93 21.21
N ILE A 21 -23.89 -21.90 21.34
CA ILE A 21 -23.47 -20.51 21.57
C ILE A 21 -23.26 -20.25 23.08
N LYS A 22 -22.02 -19.91 23.47
CA LYS A 22 -21.72 -19.44 24.84
C LYS A 22 -22.16 -17.98 24.99
N LYS A 23 -23.14 -17.71 25.86
CA LYS A 23 -23.66 -16.34 26.13
C LYS A 23 -22.55 -15.33 26.44
N SER A 24 -21.50 -15.72 27.17
CA SER A 24 -20.34 -14.87 27.49
C SER A 24 -19.46 -14.45 26.29
N LYS A 25 -19.69 -15.02 25.09
CA LYS A 25 -19.07 -14.56 23.83
C LYS A 25 -19.98 -13.66 22.99
N VAL A 26 -21.26 -13.55 23.34
CA VAL A 26 -22.20 -12.65 22.65
C VAL A 26 -22.03 -11.25 23.24
N LYS A 27 -21.62 -10.29 22.41
CA LYS A 27 -21.61 -8.87 22.76
C LYS A 27 -22.95 -8.25 22.38
N GLY A 28 -23.53 -7.46 23.29
CA GLY A 28 -24.70 -6.64 22.99
C GLY A 28 -24.35 -5.41 22.14
N PRO A 29 -25.29 -4.49 21.92
CA PRO A 29 -25.04 -3.24 21.21
C PRO A 29 -23.93 -2.43 21.91
N ALA A 30 -22.88 -2.09 21.19
CA ALA A 30 -21.75 -1.32 21.67
C ALA A 30 -21.25 -0.36 20.58
N ARG A 31 -20.77 0.83 20.98
CA ARG A 31 -20.13 1.77 20.05
C ARG A 31 -18.79 1.27 19.54
N GLU A 32 -18.07 0.53 20.39
CA GLU A 32 -16.81 -0.12 20.06
C GLU A 32 -16.93 -1.66 20.09
N ILE A 33 -16.43 -2.30 19.04
CA ILE A 33 -16.26 -3.76 19.00
C ILE A 33 -15.00 -4.15 18.21
N GLN A 34 -14.11 -4.92 18.85
CA GLN A 34 -13.05 -5.61 18.14
C GLN A 34 -13.57 -6.92 17.53
N PHE A 35 -13.39 -7.09 16.22
CA PHE A 35 -13.83 -8.25 15.45
C PHE A 35 -12.82 -8.58 14.34
N LEU A 36 -12.45 -9.86 14.19
CA LEU A 36 -11.41 -10.34 13.26
C LEU A 36 -10.08 -9.54 13.32
N GLY A 37 -9.71 -9.09 14.52
CA GLY A 37 -8.49 -8.29 14.76
C GLY A 37 -8.63 -6.78 14.46
N VAL A 38 -9.69 -6.36 13.76
CA VAL A 38 -9.98 -4.94 13.48
C VAL A 38 -10.78 -4.32 14.62
N LYS A 39 -10.46 -3.08 15.00
CA LYS A 39 -11.29 -2.27 15.93
C LYS A 39 -12.37 -1.56 15.11
N TRP A 40 -13.64 -1.73 15.47
CA TRP A 40 -14.74 -0.96 14.92
C TRP A 40 -15.21 0.03 15.97
N HIS A 41 -15.35 1.31 15.61
CA HIS A 41 -15.85 2.38 16.47
C HIS A 41 -16.81 3.28 15.69
N ASP A 42 -18.06 3.41 16.14
CA ASP A 42 -19.13 4.19 15.49
C ASP A 42 -19.20 3.93 13.97
N GLY A 43 -19.22 2.65 13.59
CA GLY A 43 -19.28 2.18 12.20
C GLY A 43 -17.96 2.25 11.41
N ARG A 44 -16.93 2.92 11.93
CA ARG A 44 -15.61 3.05 11.26
C ARG A 44 -14.65 1.95 11.68
N ARG A 45 -13.87 1.44 10.71
CA ARG A 45 -12.73 0.54 10.93
C ARG A 45 -11.50 1.34 11.37
N GLN A 46 -10.79 0.81 12.35
CA GLN A 46 -9.57 1.39 12.95
C GLN A 46 -8.53 0.29 13.19
N ILE A 47 -7.25 0.67 13.12
CA ILE A 47 -6.17 -0.17 13.63
C ILE A 47 -6.27 -0.19 15.18
N PRO A 48 -6.24 -1.34 15.86
CA PRO A 48 -6.17 -1.38 17.32
C PRO A 48 -4.89 -0.73 17.85
N THR A 49 -4.98 0.01 18.96
CA THR A 49 -3.85 0.74 19.55
C THR A 49 -2.68 -0.18 19.92
N GLU A 50 -2.96 -1.44 20.31
CA GLU A 50 -1.95 -2.45 20.63
C GLU A 50 -1.16 -2.90 19.39
N VAL A 51 -1.75 -2.74 18.20
CA VAL A 51 -1.11 -3.06 16.91
C VAL A 51 -0.30 -1.86 16.42
N ILE A 52 -0.85 -0.64 16.53
CA ILE A 52 -0.09 0.60 16.28
C ILE A 52 1.18 0.61 17.14
N ASN A 53 1.06 0.42 18.46
CA ASN A 53 2.17 0.42 19.40
C ASN A 53 3.24 -0.64 19.10
N LYS A 54 2.84 -1.83 18.61
CA LYS A 54 3.80 -2.87 18.20
C LYS A 54 4.54 -2.48 16.92
N ILE A 55 3.88 -1.82 15.98
CA ILE A 55 4.48 -1.39 14.72
C ILE A 55 5.41 -0.19 14.94
N THR A 56 5.01 0.81 15.73
CA THR A 56 5.86 1.95 16.10
C THR A 56 7.07 1.53 16.94
N ALA A 57 6.95 0.46 17.74
CA ALA A 57 8.07 -0.13 18.48
C ALA A 57 9.04 -1.01 17.66
N MET A 58 8.72 -1.39 16.40
CA MET A 58 9.62 -2.25 15.62
C MET A 58 10.98 -1.58 15.34
N CYS A 59 12.07 -2.29 15.62
CA CYS A 59 13.42 -1.93 15.19
C CYS A 59 13.54 -2.02 13.65
N PRO A 60 14.48 -1.29 13.02
CA PRO A 60 14.82 -1.51 11.62
C PRO A 60 15.26 -2.97 11.38
N PRO A 61 14.74 -3.65 10.34
CA PRO A 61 15.08 -5.03 10.05
C PRO A 61 16.53 -5.18 9.56
N THR A 62 17.22 -6.20 10.03
CA THR A 62 18.66 -6.44 9.77
C THR A 62 18.92 -7.32 8.54
N ASN A 63 17.88 -7.92 7.97
CA ASN A 63 17.97 -8.83 6.83
C ASN A 63 16.64 -8.97 6.07
N LYS A 64 16.70 -9.54 4.85
CA LYS A 64 15.55 -9.71 3.94
C LYS A 64 14.34 -10.40 4.59
N LYS A 65 14.57 -11.36 5.49
CA LYS A 65 13.49 -12.14 6.14
C LYS A 65 12.74 -11.28 7.16
N GLU A 66 13.47 -10.49 7.94
CA GLU A 66 12.87 -9.50 8.84
C GLU A 66 12.13 -8.41 8.05
N THR A 67 12.70 -7.88 6.96
CA THR A 67 12.00 -6.88 6.12
C THR A 67 10.71 -7.46 5.53
N GLN A 68 10.73 -8.71 5.05
CA GLN A 68 9.52 -9.40 4.59
C GLN A 68 8.49 -9.61 5.72
N ALA A 69 8.92 -9.94 6.93
CA ALA A 69 8.03 -10.09 8.09
C ALA A 69 7.39 -8.76 8.51
N SER A 70 8.16 -7.67 8.59
CA SER A 70 7.65 -6.33 8.87
C SER A 70 6.67 -5.87 7.78
N LEU A 71 7.00 -6.05 6.50
CA LEU A 71 6.09 -5.73 5.39
C LEU A 71 4.82 -6.59 5.40
N GLY A 72 4.88 -7.83 5.87
CA GLY A 72 3.69 -8.67 6.08
C GLY A 72 2.79 -8.15 7.19
N ALA A 73 3.36 -7.77 8.35
CA ALA A 73 2.63 -7.25 9.50
C ALA A 73 2.00 -5.87 9.22
N ILE A 74 2.74 -5.00 8.53
CA ILE A 74 2.30 -3.66 8.11
C ILE A 74 1.28 -3.77 6.96
N GLY A 75 1.53 -4.62 5.97
CA GLY A 75 0.75 -4.74 4.74
C GLY A 75 -0.71 -5.18 4.92
N PHE A 76 -1.06 -5.81 6.04
CA PHE A 76 -2.45 -6.07 6.41
C PHE A 76 -3.26 -4.76 6.59
N TRP A 77 -2.61 -3.70 7.07
CA TRP A 77 -3.23 -2.40 7.37
C TRP A 77 -3.11 -1.38 6.24
N ARG A 78 -2.55 -1.75 5.09
CA ARG A 78 -2.27 -0.87 3.93
C ARG A 78 -3.42 0.04 3.50
N MET A 79 -4.67 -0.37 3.74
CA MET A 79 -5.87 0.41 3.41
C MET A 79 -6.08 1.65 4.29
N HIS A 80 -5.47 1.72 5.47
CA HIS A 80 -5.52 2.87 6.38
C HIS A 80 -4.40 3.89 6.15
N ILE A 81 -3.51 3.62 5.18
CA ILE A 81 -2.22 4.27 5.00
C ILE A 81 -2.25 4.97 3.63
N PRO A 82 -2.20 6.31 3.56
CA PRO A 82 -2.10 7.01 2.27
C PRO A 82 -0.80 6.61 1.57
N GLU A 83 -0.85 6.51 0.24
CA GLU A 83 0.34 6.32 -0.61
C GLU A 83 1.23 5.10 -0.29
N TYR A 84 0.69 4.10 0.43
CA TYR A 84 1.41 2.92 0.94
C TYR A 84 2.45 2.35 -0.04
N SER A 85 2.06 2.13 -1.30
CA SER A 85 2.90 1.53 -2.33
C SER A 85 4.14 2.37 -2.69
N GLN A 86 4.05 3.70 -2.58
CA GLN A 86 5.18 4.60 -2.79
C GLN A 86 6.16 4.45 -1.62
N ILE A 87 5.64 4.61 -0.39
CA ILE A 87 6.41 4.60 0.86
C ILE A 87 7.18 3.28 1.03
N VAL A 88 6.56 2.12 0.79
CA VAL A 88 7.24 0.83 0.97
C VAL A 88 8.02 0.35 -0.25
N SER A 89 8.09 1.12 -1.34
CA SER A 89 8.83 0.73 -2.56
C SER A 89 10.31 0.44 -2.30
N PRO A 90 11.08 1.28 -1.57
CA PRO A 90 12.49 1.00 -1.25
C PRO A 90 12.67 -0.27 -0.39
N LEU A 91 11.67 -0.61 0.44
CA LEU A 91 11.66 -1.81 1.27
C LEU A 91 11.42 -3.07 0.41
N TYR A 92 10.49 -3.02 -0.55
CA TYR A 92 10.29 -4.13 -1.47
C TYR A 92 11.52 -4.41 -2.34
N LEU A 93 12.26 -3.38 -2.78
CA LEU A 93 13.50 -3.56 -3.56
C LEU A 93 14.51 -4.48 -2.87
N VAL A 94 14.74 -4.31 -1.57
CA VAL A 94 15.76 -5.09 -0.82
C VAL A 94 15.29 -6.49 -0.42
N THR A 95 13.98 -6.77 -0.53
CA THR A 95 13.42 -8.12 -0.34
C THR A 95 13.46 -9.00 -1.60
N ARG A 96 13.83 -8.45 -2.77
CA ARG A 96 13.88 -9.20 -4.04
C ARG A 96 14.99 -10.25 -4.01
N LYS A 97 14.70 -11.47 -4.49
CA LYS A 97 15.67 -12.59 -4.52
C LYS A 97 16.96 -12.26 -5.27
N LYS A 98 16.87 -11.45 -6.34
CA LYS A 98 17.99 -11.06 -7.22
C LYS A 98 18.90 -9.95 -6.67
N ASN A 99 18.47 -9.24 -5.62
CA ASN A 99 19.16 -8.08 -5.08
C ASN A 99 19.85 -8.48 -3.78
N ASP A 100 21.03 -7.94 -3.47
CA ASP A 100 21.62 -8.09 -2.14
C ASP A 100 20.88 -7.27 -1.07
N PHE A 101 21.08 -7.62 0.20
CA PHE A 101 20.49 -6.86 1.29
C PHE A 101 21.36 -5.66 1.62
N HIS A 102 20.85 -4.47 1.31
CA HIS A 102 21.42 -3.20 1.71
C HIS A 102 20.37 -2.44 2.53
N TRP A 103 20.77 -1.86 3.66
CA TRP A 103 19.89 -1.01 4.46
C TRP A 103 20.48 0.40 4.53
N GLY A 104 20.14 1.20 3.52
CA GLY A 104 20.62 2.56 3.36
C GLY A 104 19.64 3.61 3.89
N PRO A 105 19.95 4.92 3.70
CA PRO A 105 19.10 6.03 4.12
C PRO A 105 17.67 5.95 3.56
N GLU A 106 17.51 5.51 2.30
CA GLU A 106 16.19 5.34 1.67
C GLU A 106 15.31 4.32 2.40
N GLN A 107 15.88 3.15 2.74
CA GLN A 107 15.15 2.09 3.45
C GLN A 107 14.85 2.51 4.89
N GLN A 108 15.79 3.19 5.54
CA GLN A 108 15.58 3.75 6.88
C GLN A 108 14.49 4.83 6.90
N GLN A 109 14.47 5.73 5.90
CA GLN A 109 13.44 6.77 5.77
C GLN A 109 12.07 6.17 5.45
N ALA A 110 11.99 5.24 4.49
CA ALA A 110 10.77 4.50 4.17
C ALA A 110 10.20 3.77 5.40
N PHE A 111 11.08 3.16 6.21
CA PHE A 111 10.69 2.45 7.43
C PHE A 111 10.27 3.39 8.57
N ALA A 112 10.87 4.59 8.66
CA ALA A 112 10.42 5.62 9.60
C ALA A 112 9.04 6.17 9.19
N GLN A 113 8.87 6.54 7.92
CA GLN A 113 7.64 7.10 7.38
C GLN A 113 6.46 6.13 7.50
N ILE A 114 6.62 4.85 7.12
CA ILE A 114 5.52 3.89 7.22
C ILE A 114 5.05 3.64 8.68
N LYS A 115 5.95 3.79 9.65
CA LYS A 115 5.62 3.73 11.08
C LYS A 115 4.89 4.99 11.55
N GLN A 116 5.24 6.15 11.01
CA GLN A 116 4.55 7.42 11.27
C GLN A 116 3.13 7.41 10.68
N GLU A 117 2.95 6.99 9.42
CA GLU A 117 1.61 6.88 8.81
C GLU A 117 0.71 5.90 9.57
N ILE A 118 1.26 4.80 10.12
CA ILE A 118 0.50 3.88 10.98
C ILE A 118 0.14 4.49 12.35
N ALA A 119 0.95 5.41 12.88
CA ALA A 119 0.60 6.16 14.08
C ALA A 119 -0.52 7.19 13.83
N HIS A 120 -0.68 7.66 12.59
CA HIS A 120 -1.71 8.61 12.17
C HIS A 120 -2.82 7.96 11.31
N ALA A 121 -2.92 6.63 11.33
CA ALA A 121 -3.77 5.84 10.44
C ALA A 121 -5.25 6.25 10.45
N VAL A 122 -5.81 6.47 9.26
CA VAL A 122 -7.16 7.05 9.12
C VAL A 122 -8.26 6.02 9.41
N ALA A 123 -9.30 6.46 10.14
CA ALA A 123 -10.48 5.65 10.46
C ALA A 123 -11.43 5.54 9.25
N LEU A 124 -11.39 4.39 8.58
CA LEU A 124 -12.14 4.12 7.34
C LEU A 124 -13.63 3.90 7.63
N GLY A 125 -14.49 4.54 6.84
CA GLY A 125 -15.94 4.36 6.94
C GLY A 125 -16.46 2.99 6.47
N PRO A 126 -17.77 2.78 6.57
CA PRO A 126 -18.48 1.93 5.62
C PRO A 126 -18.31 2.49 4.20
N GLU A 127 -18.60 1.66 3.21
CA GLU A 127 -18.60 2.06 1.79
C GLU A 127 -19.97 2.68 1.46
N GLU A 128 -19.98 3.88 0.87
CA GLU A 128 -21.21 4.58 0.48
C GLU A 128 -21.76 3.94 -0.81
N ASP A 129 -22.66 2.98 -0.62
CA ASP A 129 -23.28 2.15 -1.67
C ASP A 129 -24.12 2.99 -2.64
N GLY A 130 -23.46 3.50 -3.68
CA GLY A 130 -24.00 4.49 -4.60
C GLY A 130 -22.93 5.19 -5.45
N THR A 131 -21.69 5.31 -4.95
CA THR A 131 -20.56 5.70 -5.81
C THR A 131 -20.20 4.51 -6.71
N ARG A 132 -20.63 4.56 -7.98
CA ARG A 132 -20.21 3.60 -9.00
C ARG A 132 -18.68 3.55 -9.03
N CYS A 133 -18.10 2.43 -8.58
CA CYS A 133 -16.71 2.14 -8.82
C CYS A 133 -16.48 2.06 -10.34
N GLU A 134 -15.95 3.11 -10.95
CA GLU A 134 -15.30 2.97 -12.24
C GLU A 134 -14.07 2.09 -12.03
N GLU A 135 -14.24 0.80 -12.28
CA GLU A 135 -13.13 -0.14 -12.42
C GLU A 135 -12.29 0.29 -13.64
N ARG A 136 -11.40 1.26 -13.42
CA ARG A 136 -10.27 1.51 -14.31
C ARG A 136 -9.34 0.31 -14.20
N ALA A 137 -9.71 -0.74 -14.91
CA ALA A 137 -8.93 -1.94 -15.16
C ALA A 137 -7.68 -1.58 -15.99
N LEU A 138 -6.77 -0.85 -15.37
CA LEU A 138 -5.39 -0.76 -15.81
C LEU A 138 -4.81 -2.16 -15.62
N LEU A 139 -4.87 -2.95 -16.69
CA LEU A 139 -4.22 -4.26 -16.83
C LEU A 139 -2.69 -4.08 -16.87
N SER A 140 -2.14 -3.57 -15.78
CA SER A 140 -0.73 -3.69 -15.45
C SER A 140 -0.49 -5.18 -15.15
N SER A 141 0.05 -5.87 -16.16
CA SER A 141 0.66 -7.18 -15.95
C SER A 141 1.73 -7.07 -14.86
N ARG A 142 2.09 -8.21 -14.25
CA ARG A 142 2.72 -8.31 -12.92
C ARG A 142 4.13 -7.72 -12.76
N GLU A 143 4.63 -6.96 -13.74
CA GLU A 143 5.97 -6.42 -13.81
C GLU A 143 5.95 -4.94 -14.26
N GLN A 144 6.97 -4.20 -13.82
CA GLN A 144 7.18 -2.76 -14.05
C GLN A 144 6.24 -1.77 -13.32
N TRP A 145 6.75 -1.21 -12.20
CA TRP A 145 6.28 0.08 -11.66
C TRP A 145 7.30 1.16 -12.05
N PRO A 146 7.00 2.08 -12.98
CA PRO A 146 7.82 3.25 -13.23
C PRO A 146 7.61 4.29 -12.12
N VAL A 147 8.69 4.86 -11.60
CA VAL A 147 8.64 6.03 -10.71
C VAL A 147 8.32 7.26 -11.55
N LEU A 148 7.40 8.11 -11.07
CA LEU A 148 7.21 9.47 -11.57
C LEU A 148 7.05 10.42 -10.37
N GLU A 149 7.86 11.47 -10.36
CA GLU A 149 7.81 12.57 -9.38
C GLU A 149 6.66 13.55 -9.70
N PRO A 150 6.19 14.34 -8.71
CA PRO A 150 5.08 15.26 -8.92
C PRO A 150 5.48 16.50 -9.72
N LEU A 151 4.59 16.93 -10.62
CA LEU A 151 4.57 18.29 -11.15
C LEU A 151 3.23 18.93 -10.80
N ALA A 152 3.29 20.14 -10.24
CA ALA A 152 2.13 20.89 -9.76
C ALA A 152 1.34 21.57 -10.89
N GLU A 153 0.15 22.03 -10.54
CA GLU A 153 -0.81 22.68 -11.44
C GLU A 153 -0.34 24.09 -11.89
N GLY A 154 -0.79 24.51 -13.08
CA GLY A 154 -0.60 25.88 -13.58
C GLY A 154 -0.71 25.94 -15.10
N ALA A 155 -1.62 26.76 -15.64
CA ALA A 155 -1.92 26.81 -17.07
C ALA A 155 -2.04 28.25 -17.62
N TRP A 156 -1.85 28.37 -18.93
CA TRP A 156 -2.02 29.56 -19.80
C TRP A 156 -0.94 30.64 -19.73
N GLY A 157 -0.53 31.14 -20.91
CA GLY A 157 0.34 32.31 -21.08
C GLY A 157 1.36 32.18 -22.22
N ASP A 158 1.04 32.65 -23.42
CA ASP A 158 1.98 32.71 -24.56
C ASP A 158 3.07 33.78 -24.36
N SER A 159 4.35 33.43 -24.61
CA SER A 159 5.32 34.27 -25.34
C SER A 159 6.70 33.61 -25.55
N ARG A 160 7.31 33.89 -26.70
CA ARG A 160 8.75 33.74 -27.05
C ARG A 160 9.19 35.04 -27.77
N PRO A 161 10.50 35.32 -28.04
CA PRO A 161 11.71 34.50 -27.94
C PRO A 161 12.68 35.06 -26.84
N THR A 162 14.03 35.00 -26.81
CA THR A 162 15.10 34.66 -27.79
C THR A 162 16.42 34.32 -27.08
N THR A 163 17.22 33.37 -27.62
CA THR A 163 18.67 33.12 -27.35
C THR A 163 19.12 32.79 -25.90
N GLY A 164 20.06 31.88 -25.65
CA GLY A 164 20.79 30.93 -26.52
C GLY A 164 22.05 30.33 -25.83
N ILE A 165 22.78 29.47 -26.55
CA ILE A 165 24.15 28.96 -26.24
C ILE A 165 24.27 27.76 -25.25
N LEU A 166 25.25 26.88 -25.52
CA LEU A 166 25.67 25.61 -24.84
C LEU A 166 24.65 24.44 -24.88
N GLU A 167 25.02 23.17 -25.17
CA GLU A 167 26.29 22.63 -25.69
C GLU A 167 26.08 21.33 -26.52
N PRO A 168 26.71 21.13 -27.70
CA PRO A 168 26.42 20.00 -28.58
C PRO A 168 27.25 18.73 -28.28
N LYS A 169 26.84 17.90 -27.31
CA LYS A 169 27.50 16.60 -27.01
C LYS A 169 26.64 15.33 -27.13
N LEU A 170 25.31 15.45 -27.28
CA LEU A 170 24.40 14.29 -27.36
C LEU A 170 24.37 13.55 -28.71
N GLN A 171 24.97 14.10 -29.78
CA GLN A 171 24.93 13.44 -31.10
C GLN A 171 25.82 12.19 -31.21
N ARG A 172 26.87 12.05 -30.38
CA ARG A 172 27.82 10.91 -30.49
C ARG A 172 27.19 9.55 -30.19
N VAL A 173 26.24 9.50 -29.25
CA VAL A 173 25.60 8.23 -28.80
C VAL A 173 24.69 7.63 -29.88
N ARG A 174 24.09 8.45 -30.76
CA ARG A 174 23.12 7.96 -31.77
C ARG A 174 23.75 7.17 -32.92
N SER A 175 25.02 7.40 -33.24
CA SER A 175 25.74 6.62 -34.27
C SER A 175 26.12 5.22 -33.78
N GLN A 176 26.51 5.06 -32.52
CA GLN A 176 26.89 3.75 -31.96
C GLN A 176 25.72 2.76 -31.84
N LEU A 177 24.48 3.24 -31.76
CA LEU A 177 23.29 2.37 -31.74
C LEU A 177 22.87 1.80 -33.11
N HIS A 178 23.35 2.37 -34.22
CA HIS A 178 23.06 1.83 -35.56
C HIS A 178 24.07 0.77 -36.00
N SER A 179 25.33 0.87 -35.58
CA SER A 179 26.40 -0.07 -35.98
C SER A 179 26.26 -1.49 -35.41
N ASN A 180 25.48 -1.68 -34.34
CA ASN A 180 25.33 -2.98 -33.66
C ASN A 180 24.11 -3.80 -34.12
N ARG A 181 23.47 -3.45 -35.24
CA ARG A 181 22.29 -4.17 -35.76
C ARG A 181 22.54 -5.07 -36.98
N GLU A 182 23.75 -5.03 -37.54
CA GLU A 182 24.13 -5.79 -38.75
C GLU A 182 25.25 -6.82 -38.45
N GLY A 183 25.44 -7.16 -37.17
CA GLY A 183 26.61 -7.86 -36.65
C GLY A 183 26.36 -9.24 -36.03
N ASN A 184 25.45 -10.06 -36.58
CA ASN A 184 25.46 -11.51 -36.27
C ASN A 184 24.78 -12.35 -37.38
N LEU A 185 25.59 -13.02 -38.20
CA LEU A 185 25.18 -14.06 -39.15
C LEU A 185 25.61 -15.43 -38.61
N GLY A 186 24.80 -16.48 -38.76
CA GLY A 186 25.25 -17.85 -38.50
C GLY A 186 24.15 -18.90 -38.42
N CYS A 187 24.16 -19.83 -39.38
CA CYS A 187 23.35 -21.05 -39.50
C CYS A 187 21.82 -20.83 -39.68
N LEU A 188 21.12 -21.54 -40.58
CA LEU A 188 21.52 -22.60 -41.53
C LEU A 188 21.30 -22.13 -42.97
#